data_AF-A0AAU3RDU8-F1
#
_entry.id   AF-A0AAU3RDU8-F1
#
_cell.length_a   1.000
_cell.length_b   1.000
_cell.length_c   1.000
_cell.angle_alpha   90.00
_cell.angle_beta   90.00
_cell.angle_gamma   90.00
#
_symmetry.space_group_name_H-M   'P 1'
#
loop_
_entity.id
_entity.type
_entity.pdbx_description
1 polymer ?
#
loop_
_entity_poly.entity_id
_entity_poly.type
_entity_poly.pdbx_seq_one_letter_code
_entity_poly.pdbx_strand_id
1 'polypeptide(L)'
;MKPLVLGEYRRLCRHPLAVTLAVLFVLGSLYCALGSQNSASSSLAAVRNNIETVAEGCGTSLNTPEQKARCLKDVPHQLTVLRRYEVTFTEYGRRAANGQHPVAALTWTTKLATSVPGLVLVVLVAAFFVAGEWSRGSIVPRLLYEARLDRLLTAKAVAVWMWMLTLVAVSSAVTATVGVLYARSAFPLPSPGPLGRVLVETATVLLAGAAVLAGAAATAVVLGALVRLPLRTALVGVLLLALVLQTSGIPGVGAWLPGGALSDLVGFGGVDNVWDHLWISTDPSSAPAPLRAVPTLVGIALLWALLNRRSRTRDLV
;
A
#
# COMPACT_ATOMS: atom_id res chain seq x y z
N MET A 1 13.48 13.43 24.20
CA MET A 1 12.95 12.62 23.07
C MET A 1 11.83 13.33 22.30
N LYS A 2 10.71 13.76 22.93
CA LYS A 2 9.63 14.52 22.27
C LYS A 2 10.08 15.74 21.42
N PRO A 3 10.94 16.66 21.90
CA PRO A 3 11.37 17.81 21.11
C PRO A 3 12.24 17.42 19.90
N LEU A 4 13.06 16.37 20.04
CA LEU A 4 13.92 15.85 18.97
C LEU A 4 13.10 15.28 17.82
N VAL A 5 12.11 14.44 18.14
CA VAL A 5 11.18 13.84 17.16
C VAL A 5 10.42 14.93 16.40
N LEU A 6 9.89 15.93 17.09
CA LEU A 6 9.18 17.06 16.47
C LEU A 6 10.10 17.90 15.58
N GLY A 7 11.35 18.09 15.99
CA GLY A 7 12.37 18.79 15.20
C GLY A 7 12.69 18.07 13.89
N GLU A 8 12.94 16.76 13.95
CA GLU A 8 13.19 15.93 12.76
C GLU A 8 11.95 15.87 11.85
N TYR A 9 10.75 15.74 12.42
CA TYR A 9 9.49 15.77 11.67
C TYR A 9 9.31 17.09 10.91
N ARG A 10 9.49 18.24 11.57
CA ARG A 10 9.40 19.56 10.92
C ARG A 10 10.41 19.72 9.79
N ARG A 11 11.63 19.20 9.95
CA ARG A 11 12.66 19.20 8.89
C ARG A 11 12.21 18.37 7.70
N LEU A 12 11.65 17.18 7.96
CA LEU A 12 11.16 16.29 6.92
C LEU A 12 9.97 16.90 6.15
N CYS A 13 9.02 17.51 6.85
CA CYS A 13 7.88 18.21 6.23
C CYS A 13 8.30 19.41 5.35
N ARG A 14 9.48 19.99 5.58
CA ARG A 14 10.04 21.10 4.78
C ARG A 14 11.07 20.62 3.76
N HIS A 15 11.40 19.34 3.74
CA HIS A 15 12.40 18.81 2.85
C HIS A 15 11.82 18.74 1.42
N PRO A 16 12.45 19.39 0.41
CA PRO A 16 11.85 19.55 -0.91
C PRO A 16 11.52 18.20 -1.55
N LEU A 17 12.43 17.22 -1.47
CA LEU A 17 12.18 15.87 -1.97
C LEU A 17 10.97 15.20 -1.29
N ALA A 18 10.82 15.34 0.02
CA ALA A 18 9.72 14.73 0.74
C ALA A 18 8.39 15.38 0.31
N VAL A 19 8.36 16.71 0.23
CA VAL A 19 7.19 17.44 -0.25
C VAL A 19 6.82 17.04 -1.68
N THR A 20 7.77 17.01 -2.62
CA THR A 20 7.53 16.59 -4.00
C THR A 20 6.98 15.16 -4.05
N LEU A 21 7.60 14.23 -3.32
CA LEU A 21 7.15 12.84 -3.30
C LEU A 21 5.77 12.68 -2.62
N ALA A 22 5.46 13.47 -1.60
CA ALA A 22 4.11 13.51 -1.00
C ALA A 22 3.06 13.98 -2.01
N VAL A 23 3.34 15.05 -2.77
CA VAL A 23 2.42 15.53 -3.81
C VAL A 23 2.21 14.46 -4.88
N LEU A 24 3.29 13.84 -5.37
CA LEU A 24 3.21 12.74 -6.34
C LEU A 24 2.41 11.56 -5.80
N PHE A 25 2.60 11.19 -4.53
CA PHE A 25 1.84 10.11 -3.90
C PHE A 25 0.35 10.46 -3.79
N VAL A 26 0.00 11.68 -3.36
CA VAL A 26 -1.41 12.11 -3.23
C VAL A 26 -2.10 12.12 -4.59
N LEU A 27 -1.46 12.69 -5.61
CA LEU A 27 -2.00 12.72 -6.98
C LEU A 27 -2.09 11.31 -7.59
N GLY A 28 -1.04 10.49 -7.41
CA GLY A 28 -1.03 9.11 -7.88
C GLY A 28 -2.11 8.26 -7.21
N SER A 29 -2.28 8.39 -5.89
CA SER A 29 -3.35 7.73 -5.14
C SER A 29 -4.72 8.08 -5.67
N LEU A 30 -4.97 9.38 -5.90
CA LEU A 30 -6.23 9.87 -6.43
C LEU A 30 -6.48 9.35 -7.85
N TYR A 31 -5.47 9.41 -8.72
CA TYR A 31 -5.54 8.89 -10.07
C TYR A 31 -5.88 7.40 -10.10
N CYS A 32 -5.19 6.59 -9.29
CA CYS A 32 -5.48 5.16 -9.15
C CYS A 32 -6.89 4.90 -8.60
N ALA A 33 -7.36 5.70 -7.65
CA ALA A 33 -8.72 5.58 -7.12
C ALA A 33 -9.77 5.84 -8.21
N LEU A 34 -9.63 6.95 -8.96
CA LEU A 34 -10.55 7.30 -10.05
C LEU A 34 -10.51 6.28 -11.18
N GLY A 35 -9.32 5.82 -11.57
CA GLY A 35 -9.15 4.79 -12.58
C GLY A 35 -9.82 3.47 -12.18
N SER A 36 -9.64 3.03 -10.94
CA SER A 36 -10.29 1.82 -10.42
C SER A 36 -11.82 1.98 -10.36
N GLN A 37 -12.32 3.15 -9.97
CA GLN A 37 -13.76 3.41 -9.88
C GLN A 37 -14.41 3.43 -11.27
N ASN A 38 -13.78 4.09 -12.24
CA ASN A 38 -14.23 4.11 -13.62
C ASN A 38 -14.28 2.70 -14.23
N SER A 39 -13.19 1.92 -14.05
CA SER A 39 -13.11 0.55 -14.55
C SER A 39 -14.18 -0.35 -13.93
N ALA A 40 -14.38 -0.25 -12.61
CA ALA A 40 -15.39 -1.03 -11.90
C ALA A 40 -16.82 -0.67 -12.35
N SER A 41 -17.12 0.62 -12.44
CA SER A 41 -18.43 1.12 -12.86
C SER A 41 -18.74 0.68 -14.30
N SER A 42 -17.77 0.82 -15.20
CA SER A 42 -17.93 0.45 -16.61
C SER A 42 -18.13 -1.06 -16.78
N SER A 43 -17.35 -1.87 -16.06
CA SER A 43 -17.46 -3.33 -16.13
C SER A 43 -18.79 -3.85 -15.59
N LEU A 44 -19.25 -3.27 -14.46
CA LEU A 44 -20.54 -3.61 -13.86
C LEU A 44 -21.71 -3.22 -14.78
N ALA A 45 -21.66 -2.02 -15.36
CA ALA A 45 -22.67 -1.55 -16.31
C ALA A 45 -22.71 -2.44 -17.57
N ALA A 46 -21.55 -2.78 -18.14
CA ALA A 46 -21.46 -3.63 -19.32
C ALA A 46 -22.03 -5.03 -19.07
N VAL A 47 -21.71 -5.66 -17.93
CA VAL A 47 -22.25 -6.99 -17.60
C VAL A 47 -23.76 -6.96 -17.38
N ARG A 48 -24.29 -5.96 -16.67
CA ARG A 48 -25.75 -5.83 -16.48
C ARG A 48 -26.48 -5.61 -17.80
N ASN A 49 -25.97 -4.72 -18.65
CA ASN A 49 -26.52 -4.51 -20.00
C ASN A 49 -26.50 -5.80 -20.83
N ASN A 50 -25.42 -6.60 -20.74
CA ASN A 50 -25.36 -7.89 -21.42
C ASN A 50 -26.36 -8.91 -20.86
N ILE A 51 -26.62 -8.92 -19.55
CA ILE A 51 -27.64 -9.78 -18.94
C ILE A 51 -29.04 -9.43 -19.48
N GLU A 52 -29.34 -8.14 -19.61
CA GLU A 52 -30.63 -7.65 -20.11
C GLU A 52 -30.82 -7.93 -21.61
N THR A 53 -29.75 -7.81 -22.40
CA THR A 53 -29.83 -7.85 -23.88
C THR A 53 -29.41 -9.18 -24.52
N VAL A 54 -28.90 -10.15 -23.77
CA VAL A 54 -28.39 -11.42 -24.32
C VAL A 54 -29.40 -12.18 -25.18
N ALA A 55 -30.68 -12.17 -24.79
CA ALA A 55 -31.75 -12.83 -25.54
C ALA A 55 -32.12 -12.04 -26.82
N GLU A 56 -32.04 -10.71 -26.75
CA GLU A 56 -32.30 -9.81 -27.89
C GLU A 56 -31.23 -9.95 -28.97
N GLY A 57 -29.97 -10.21 -28.57
CA GLY A 57 -28.86 -10.49 -29.49
C GLY A 57 -29.09 -11.69 -30.40
N CYS A 58 -29.94 -12.65 -30.00
CA CYS A 58 -30.34 -13.78 -30.85
C CYS A 58 -31.38 -13.40 -31.93
N GLY A 59 -32.06 -12.27 -31.77
CA GLY A 59 -33.17 -11.82 -32.62
C GLY A 59 -32.78 -10.97 -33.84
N THR A 60 -31.50 -10.90 -34.20
CA THR A 60 -31.03 -10.07 -35.32
C THR A 60 -31.56 -10.57 -36.67
N SER A 61 -31.83 -9.64 -37.60
CA SER A 61 -32.36 -9.93 -38.95
C SER A 61 -31.41 -10.72 -39.84
N LEU A 62 -30.18 -10.96 -39.38
CA LEU A 62 -29.12 -11.70 -40.07
C LEU A 62 -29.16 -13.21 -39.78
N ASN A 63 -29.84 -13.63 -38.71
CA ASN A 63 -29.89 -15.04 -38.31
C ASN A 63 -31.04 -15.79 -38.99
N THR A 64 -30.77 -16.99 -39.51
CA THR A 64 -31.83 -17.90 -39.95
C THR A 64 -32.67 -18.37 -38.74
N PRO A 65 -33.92 -18.86 -38.94
CA PRO A 65 -34.75 -19.38 -37.86
C PRO A 65 -34.07 -20.48 -37.03
N GLU A 66 -33.28 -21.34 -37.67
CA GLU A 66 -32.50 -22.39 -37.00
C GLU A 66 -31.34 -21.83 -36.17
N GLN A 67 -30.63 -20.83 -36.67
CA GLN A 67 -29.56 -20.15 -35.93
C GLN A 67 -30.12 -19.42 -34.71
N LYS A 68 -31.28 -18.77 -34.86
CA LYS A 68 -32.00 -18.15 -33.73
C LYS A 68 -32.39 -19.18 -32.67
N ALA A 69 -32.96 -20.32 -33.07
CA ALA A 69 -33.34 -21.38 -32.13
C ALA A 69 -32.13 -21.97 -31.40
N ARG A 70 -31.00 -22.16 -32.09
CA ARG A 70 -29.74 -22.59 -31.45
C ARG A 70 -29.20 -21.54 -30.48
N CYS A 71 -29.17 -20.27 -30.87
CA CYS A 71 -28.74 -19.18 -30.00
C CYS A 71 -29.57 -19.09 -28.71
N LEU A 72 -30.91 -19.12 -28.84
CA LEU A 72 -31.82 -19.09 -27.69
C LEU A 72 -31.63 -20.28 -26.74
N LYS A 73 -31.18 -21.44 -27.25
CA LYS A 73 -30.86 -22.61 -26.43
C LYS A 73 -29.59 -22.40 -25.58
N ASP A 74 -28.66 -21.58 -26.03
CA ASP A 74 -27.41 -21.27 -25.32
C ASP A 74 -27.55 -20.09 -24.34
N VAL A 75 -28.59 -19.26 -24.49
CA VAL A 75 -28.89 -18.12 -23.61
C VAL A 75 -28.89 -18.48 -22.11
N PRO A 76 -29.52 -19.57 -21.64
CA PRO A 76 -29.47 -19.95 -20.22
C PRO A 76 -28.04 -20.19 -19.69
N HIS A 77 -27.18 -20.79 -20.52
CA HIS A 77 -25.77 -21.00 -20.16
C HIS A 77 -25.01 -19.66 -20.10
N GLN A 78 -25.20 -18.80 -21.10
CA GLN A 78 -24.58 -17.46 -21.14
C GLN A 78 -25.04 -16.60 -19.96
N LEU A 79 -26.32 -16.61 -19.61
CA LEU A 79 -26.86 -15.93 -18.43
C LEU A 79 -26.21 -16.44 -17.14
N THR A 80 -25.95 -17.74 -17.03
CA THR A 80 -25.26 -18.31 -15.86
C THR A 80 -23.84 -17.77 -15.74
N VAL A 81 -23.11 -17.67 -16.87
CA VAL A 81 -21.75 -17.12 -16.92
C VAL A 81 -21.76 -15.61 -16.61
N LEU A 82 -22.65 -14.84 -17.25
CA LEU A 82 -22.78 -13.40 -17.02
C LEU A 82 -23.14 -13.07 -15.57
N ARG A 83 -24.02 -13.86 -14.93
CA ARG A 83 -24.32 -13.70 -13.50
C ARG A 83 -23.12 -13.96 -12.60
N ARG A 84 -22.24 -14.91 -12.95
CA ARG A 84 -20.97 -15.09 -12.22
C ARG A 84 -20.07 -13.87 -12.36
N TYR A 85 -19.95 -13.31 -13.58
CA TYR A 85 -19.20 -12.08 -13.79
C TYR A 85 -19.81 -10.90 -13.02
N GLU A 86 -21.14 -10.80 -12.94
CA GLU A 86 -21.80 -9.76 -12.17
C GLU A 86 -21.42 -9.82 -10.69
N VAL A 87 -21.37 -11.01 -10.09
CA VAL A 87 -20.91 -11.19 -8.70
C VAL A 87 -19.47 -10.71 -8.52
N THR A 88 -18.57 -11.11 -9.42
CA THR A 88 -17.15 -10.71 -9.37
C THR A 88 -16.97 -9.20 -9.52
N PHE A 89 -17.64 -8.58 -10.51
CA PHE A 89 -17.56 -7.13 -10.73
C PHE A 89 -18.28 -6.33 -9.65
N THR A 90 -19.32 -6.88 -9.02
CA THR A 90 -19.95 -6.26 -7.85
C THR A 90 -18.99 -6.21 -6.68
N GLU A 91 -18.26 -7.29 -6.41
CA GLU A 91 -17.25 -7.34 -5.35
C GLU A 91 -16.09 -6.37 -5.65
N TYR A 92 -15.60 -6.35 -6.89
CA TYR A 92 -14.61 -5.36 -7.32
C TYR A 92 -15.12 -3.92 -7.15
N GLY A 93 -16.38 -3.67 -7.52
CA GLY A 93 -17.04 -2.39 -7.35
C GLY A 93 -17.17 -1.95 -5.88
N ARG A 94 -17.48 -2.88 -4.97
CA ARG A 94 -17.53 -2.58 -3.52
C ARG A 94 -16.17 -2.15 -2.99
N ARG A 95 -15.09 -2.79 -3.44
CA ARG A 95 -13.73 -2.43 -3.03
C ARG A 95 -13.30 -1.09 -3.61
N ALA A 96 -13.58 -0.83 -4.88
CA ALA A 96 -13.32 0.46 -5.52
C ALA A 96 -14.12 1.61 -4.88
N ALA A 97 -15.33 1.31 -4.39
CA ALA A 97 -16.18 2.25 -3.64
C ALA A 97 -15.57 2.69 -2.31
N ASN A 98 -14.53 2.00 -1.79
CA ASN A 98 -13.81 2.48 -0.61
C ASN A 98 -13.22 3.88 -0.84
N GLY A 99 -12.71 4.16 -2.04
CA GLY A 99 -12.22 5.51 -2.39
C GLY A 99 -13.32 6.58 -2.50
N GLN A 100 -14.61 6.18 -2.50
CA GLN A 100 -15.77 7.08 -2.50
C GLN A 100 -16.37 7.25 -1.09
N HIS A 101 -15.88 6.53 -0.09
CA HIS A 101 -16.42 6.53 1.26
C HIS A 101 -15.50 7.31 2.22
N PRO A 102 -16.01 8.28 3.00
CA PRO A 102 -15.19 9.15 3.85
C PRO A 102 -14.24 8.41 4.78
N VAL A 103 -14.71 7.30 5.36
CA VAL A 103 -13.89 6.48 6.27
C VAL A 103 -13.05 5.46 5.51
N ALA A 104 -13.60 4.84 4.46
CA ALA A 104 -12.92 3.73 3.79
C ALA A 104 -11.82 4.20 2.84
N ALA A 105 -11.79 5.49 2.51
CA ALA A 105 -10.66 6.11 1.82
C ALA A 105 -9.36 5.92 2.61
N LEU A 106 -9.40 5.84 3.95
CA LEU A 106 -8.23 5.48 4.77
C LEU A 106 -7.75 4.05 4.48
N THR A 107 -8.67 3.10 4.30
CA THR A 107 -8.31 1.73 3.91
C THR A 107 -7.56 1.75 2.57
N TRP A 108 -8.10 2.48 1.58
CA TRP A 108 -7.48 2.63 0.26
C TRP A 108 -6.07 3.21 0.35
N THR A 109 -5.90 4.36 1.01
CA THR A 109 -4.62 5.05 1.05
C THR A 109 -3.60 4.34 1.93
N THR A 110 -4.04 3.66 2.99
CA THR A 110 -3.17 2.82 3.81
C THR A 110 -2.64 1.65 2.99
N LYS A 111 -3.52 0.92 2.30
CA LYS A 111 -3.11 -0.18 1.40
C LYS A 111 -2.11 0.31 0.36
N LEU A 112 -2.34 1.48 -0.25
CA LEU A 112 -1.37 2.06 -1.17
C LEU A 112 -0.04 2.43 -0.49
N ALA A 113 -0.06 3.06 0.69
CA ALA A 113 1.15 3.43 1.41
C ALA A 113 2.00 2.21 1.84
N THR A 114 1.37 1.06 2.04
CA THR A 114 2.04 -0.20 2.40
C THR A 114 2.37 -1.09 1.20
N SER A 115 1.98 -0.70 -0.01
CA SER A 115 2.32 -1.40 -1.26
C SER A 115 3.73 -1.01 -1.76
N VAL A 116 4.24 -1.66 -2.82
CA VAL A 116 5.60 -1.38 -3.36
C VAL A 116 5.85 0.12 -3.58
N PRO A 117 5.00 0.87 -4.31
CA PRO A 117 5.22 2.32 -4.49
C PRO A 117 5.34 3.09 -3.18
N GLY A 118 4.53 2.74 -2.18
CA GLY A 118 4.56 3.36 -0.85
C GLY A 118 5.81 3.01 -0.05
N LEU A 119 6.30 1.77 -0.14
CA LEU A 119 7.54 1.36 0.52
C LEU A 119 8.79 1.95 -0.17
N VAL A 120 8.77 2.06 -1.50
CA VAL A 120 9.81 2.77 -2.26
C VAL A 120 9.88 4.23 -1.84
N LEU A 121 8.71 4.87 -1.65
CA LEU A 121 8.62 6.23 -1.11
C LEU A 121 9.32 6.35 0.26
N VAL A 122 9.06 5.43 1.19
CA VAL A 122 9.73 5.40 2.50
C VAL A 122 11.24 5.27 2.37
N VAL A 123 11.71 4.36 1.50
CA VAL A 123 13.15 4.16 1.23
C VAL A 123 13.80 5.43 0.69
N LEU A 124 13.18 6.09 -0.30
CA LEU A 124 13.72 7.31 -0.91
C LEU A 124 13.79 8.45 0.12
N VAL A 125 12.71 8.66 0.88
CA VAL A 125 12.65 9.71 1.91
C VAL A 125 13.72 9.45 2.98
N ALA A 126 13.81 8.23 3.52
CA ALA A 126 14.80 7.90 4.53
C ALA A 126 16.24 7.97 3.99
N ALA A 127 16.49 7.55 2.75
CA ALA A 127 17.80 7.61 2.12
C ALA A 127 18.34 9.05 2.05
N PHE A 128 17.54 9.98 1.52
CA PHE A 128 17.98 11.37 1.39
C PHE A 128 17.93 12.15 2.71
N PHE A 129 17.05 11.77 3.64
CA PHE A 129 16.93 12.40 4.95
C PHE A 129 18.01 11.95 5.95
N VAL A 130 18.45 10.69 5.87
CA VAL A 130 19.47 10.13 6.78
C VAL A 130 20.82 10.08 6.10
N ALA A 131 20.96 9.29 5.02
CA ALA A 131 22.25 9.14 4.34
C ALA A 131 22.70 10.45 3.69
N GLY A 132 21.77 11.31 3.25
CA GLY A 132 22.10 12.64 2.74
C GLY A 132 22.66 13.60 3.80
N GLU A 133 22.40 13.38 5.09
CA GLU A 133 23.05 14.15 6.18
C GLU A 133 24.46 13.62 6.47
N TRP A 134 24.65 12.30 6.37
CA TRP A 134 25.98 11.68 6.46
C TRP A 134 26.90 12.12 5.31
N SER A 135 26.41 12.07 4.07
CA SER A 135 27.21 12.40 2.90
C SER A 135 27.63 13.87 2.84
N ARG A 136 26.81 14.77 3.40
CA ARG A 136 27.08 16.22 3.45
C ARG A 136 27.82 16.66 4.73
N GLY A 137 28.14 15.72 5.63
CA GLY A 137 28.77 16.02 6.92
C GLY A 137 27.90 16.79 7.91
N SER A 138 26.64 17.11 7.57
CA SER A 138 25.73 17.89 8.42
C SER A 138 25.22 17.13 9.65
N ILE A 139 25.52 15.83 9.73
CA ILE A 139 25.26 15.00 10.91
C ILE A 139 26.24 15.25 12.06
N VAL A 140 27.48 15.68 11.78
CA VAL A 140 28.52 15.88 12.79
C VAL A 140 28.11 16.92 13.83
N PRO A 141 27.64 18.13 13.47
CA PRO A 141 27.17 19.11 14.44
C PRO A 141 26.01 18.57 15.31
N ARG A 142 25.15 17.70 14.76
CA ARG A 142 24.02 17.13 15.52
C ARG A 142 24.47 16.11 16.55
N LEU A 143 25.49 15.32 16.22
CA LEU A 143 26.08 14.37 17.17
C LEU A 143 26.82 15.09 18.31
N LEU A 144 27.31 16.32 18.08
CA LEU A 144 27.85 17.16 19.15
C LEU A 144 26.77 17.64 20.13
N TYR A 145 25.54 17.90 19.66
CA TYR A 145 24.41 18.29 20.52
C TYR A 145 23.66 17.11 21.16
N GLU A 146 23.60 15.97 20.47
CA GLU A 146 22.99 14.74 20.96
C GLU A 146 24.04 13.62 20.94
N ALA A 147 24.67 13.39 22.09
CA ALA A 147 25.77 12.44 22.25
C ALA A 147 25.41 10.97 21.98
N ARG A 148 24.13 10.65 21.74
CA ARG A 148 23.67 9.27 21.51
C ARG A 148 23.06 9.11 20.12
N LEU A 149 23.78 8.42 19.25
CA LEU A 149 23.34 8.11 17.88
C LEU A 149 22.02 7.33 17.85
N ASP A 150 21.77 6.43 18.83
CA ASP A 150 20.54 5.64 18.91
C ASP A 150 19.29 6.50 19.07
N ARG A 151 19.34 7.53 19.90
CA ARG A 151 18.26 8.50 20.11
C ARG A 151 17.99 9.33 18.86
N LEU A 152 19.04 9.70 18.13
CA LEU A 152 18.88 10.43 16.87
C LEU A 152 18.24 9.56 15.79
N LEU A 153 18.70 8.31 15.62
CA LEU A 153 18.15 7.39 14.62
C LEU A 153 16.71 6.97 14.95
N THR A 154 16.40 6.68 16.22
CA THR A 154 15.02 6.42 16.64
C THR A 154 14.13 7.62 16.37
N ALA A 155 14.59 8.85 16.66
CA ALA A 155 13.82 10.05 16.37
C ALA A 155 13.56 10.25 14.87
N LYS A 156 14.55 9.94 14.02
CA LYS A 156 14.40 9.98 12.55
C LYS A 156 13.43 8.91 12.04
N ALA A 157 13.49 7.69 12.57
CA ALA A 157 12.55 6.63 12.22
C ALA A 157 11.11 7.01 12.60
N VAL A 158 10.90 7.53 13.81
CA VAL A 158 9.59 8.03 14.25
C VAL A 158 9.12 9.22 13.40
N ALA A 159 10.02 10.13 13.03
CA ALA A 159 9.69 11.26 12.15
C ALA A 159 9.23 10.80 10.75
N VAL A 160 9.93 9.85 10.13
CA VAL A 160 9.55 9.25 8.84
C VAL A 160 8.20 8.53 8.98
N TRP A 161 8.00 7.77 10.06
CA TRP A 161 6.74 7.09 10.32
C TRP A 161 5.56 8.06 10.47
N MET A 162 5.69 9.10 11.31
CA MET A 162 4.66 10.13 11.46
C MET A 162 4.38 10.89 10.15
N TRP A 163 5.41 11.11 9.34
CA TRP A 163 5.27 11.74 8.03
C TRP A 163 4.45 10.86 7.07
N MET A 164 4.69 9.55 7.06
CA MET A 164 3.86 8.62 6.29
C MET A 164 2.41 8.57 6.78
N LEU A 165 2.18 8.57 8.10
CA LEU A 165 0.82 8.62 8.65
C LEU A 165 0.09 9.91 8.27
N THR A 166 0.80 11.04 8.29
CA THR A 166 0.28 12.33 7.84
C THR A 166 -0.06 12.30 6.35
N LEU A 167 0.82 11.70 5.53
CA LEU A 167 0.59 11.52 4.11
C LEU A 167 -0.64 10.64 3.83
N VAL A 168 -0.81 9.54 4.56
CA VAL A 168 -2.00 8.67 4.48
C VAL A 168 -3.27 9.46 4.81
N ALA A 169 -3.25 10.27 5.88
CA ALA A 169 -4.38 11.10 6.29
C ALA A 169 -4.72 12.17 5.25
N VAL A 170 -3.72 12.90 4.73
CA VAL A 170 -3.93 13.93 3.70
C VAL A 170 -4.42 13.31 2.39
N SER A 171 -3.79 12.23 1.93
CA SER A 171 -4.20 11.50 0.73
C SER A 171 -5.62 10.96 0.88
N SER A 172 -5.99 10.46 2.07
CA SER A 172 -7.32 9.96 2.36
C SER A 172 -8.35 11.07 2.31
N ALA A 173 -8.06 12.22 2.93
CA ALA A 173 -8.94 13.39 2.91
C ALA A 173 -9.18 13.88 1.46
N VAL A 174 -8.13 13.96 0.64
CA VAL A 174 -8.24 14.33 -0.78
C VAL A 174 -9.09 13.31 -1.54
N THR A 175 -8.79 12.02 -1.38
CA THR A 175 -9.50 10.93 -2.06
C THR A 175 -10.98 10.89 -1.65
N ALA A 176 -11.27 11.02 -0.36
CA ALA A 176 -12.62 11.08 0.18
C ALA A 176 -13.40 12.30 -0.34
N THR A 177 -12.74 13.48 -0.38
CA THR A 177 -13.38 14.72 -0.86
C THR A 177 -13.76 14.61 -2.32
N VAL A 178 -12.84 14.18 -3.19
CA VAL A 178 -13.14 13.94 -4.61
C VAL A 178 -14.14 12.80 -4.80
N GLY A 179 -14.03 11.75 -3.97
CA GLY A 179 -14.94 10.63 -3.93
C GLY A 179 -16.38 11.06 -3.69
N VAL A 180 -16.61 11.90 -2.69
CA VAL A 180 -17.94 12.41 -2.31
C VAL A 180 -18.46 13.45 -3.31
N LEU A 181 -17.62 14.39 -3.74
CA LEU A 181 -18.05 15.54 -4.55
C LEU A 181 -18.20 15.23 -6.05
N TYR A 182 -17.49 14.22 -6.55
CA TYR A 182 -17.45 13.92 -7.98
C TYR A 182 -17.63 12.44 -8.27
N ALA A 183 -16.85 11.57 -7.63
CA ALA A 183 -16.72 10.20 -8.11
C ALA A 183 -17.98 9.35 -7.87
N ARG A 184 -18.74 9.61 -6.80
CA ARG A 184 -20.03 8.93 -6.55
C ARG A 184 -21.06 9.16 -7.65
N SER A 185 -21.11 10.36 -8.22
CA SER A 185 -22.04 10.69 -9.30
C SER A 185 -21.50 10.26 -10.66
N ALA A 186 -20.19 10.40 -10.90
CA ALA A 186 -19.56 10.04 -12.16
C ALA A 186 -19.44 8.52 -12.36
N PHE A 187 -19.19 7.78 -11.27
CA PHE A 187 -18.94 6.34 -11.27
C PHE A 187 -19.81 5.67 -10.19
N PRO A 188 -21.09 5.40 -10.46
CA PRO A 188 -22.00 4.83 -9.48
C PRO A 188 -21.59 3.38 -9.14
N LEU A 189 -21.16 3.17 -7.90
CA LEU A 189 -20.71 1.87 -7.40
C LEU A 189 -21.58 1.38 -6.23
N PRO A 190 -21.67 0.05 -6.01
CA PRO A 190 -22.34 -0.50 -4.85
C PRO A 190 -21.66 -0.03 -3.55
N SER A 191 -22.45 0.17 -2.50
CA SER A 191 -21.92 0.54 -1.18
C SER A 191 -20.86 -0.48 -0.70
N PRO A 192 -19.74 -0.02 -0.11
CA PRO A 192 -18.71 -0.91 0.42
C PRO A 192 -19.22 -1.79 1.57
N GLY A 193 -20.33 -1.42 2.21
CA GLY A 193 -20.98 -2.22 3.24
C GLY A 193 -21.62 -1.38 4.35
N PRO A 194 -22.18 -2.02 5.38
CA PRO A 194 -22.69 -1.31 6.55
C PRO A 194 -21.54 -0.62 7.30
N LEU A 195 -21.82 0.57 7.84
CA LEU A 195 -20.80 1.45 8.46
C LEU A 195 -19.96 0.74 9.54
N GLY A 196 -20.58 -0.09 10.38
CA GLY A 196 -19.87 -0.84 11.43
C GLY A 196 -18.80 -1.79 10.88
N ARG A 197 -19.09 -2.48 9.77
CA ARG A 197 -18.11 -3.36 9.11
C ARG A 197 -16.98 -2.55 8.49
N VAL A 198 -17.30 -1.44 7.83
CA VAL A 198 -16.32 -0.53 7.22
C VAL A 198 -15.38 0.04 8.28
N LEU A 199 -15.90 0.48 9.44
CA LEU A 199 -15.09 1.00 10.54
C LEU A 199 -14.11 -0.04 11.09
N VAL A 200 -14.57 -1.27 11.32
CA VAL A 200 -13.71 -2.36 11.81
C VAL A 200 -12.62 -2.68 10.79
N GLU A 201 -12.97 -2.83 9.51
CA GLU A 201 -12.02 -3.12 8.45
C GLU A 201 -11.00 -1.98 8.25
N THR A 202 -11.45 -0.72 8.31
CA THR A 202 -10.54 0.43 8.26
C THR A 202 -9.61 0.44 9.47
N ALA A 203 -10.10 0.15 10.67
CA ALA A 203 -9.28 0.12 11.87
C ALA A 203 -8.22 -0.98 11.82
N THR A 204 -8.58 -2.19 11.37
CA THR A 204 -7.62 -3.30 11.26
C THR A 204 -6.54 -3.00 10.23
N VAL A 205 -6.91 -2.53 9.04
CA VAL A 205 -5.97 -2.17 7.98
C VAL A 205 -5.09 -0.98 8.40
N LEU A 206 -5.65 0.03 9.06
CA LEU A 206 -4.88 1.18 9.54
C LEU A 206 -3.84 0.79 10.59
N LEU A 207 -4.21 -0.05 11.56
CA LEU A 207 -3.29 -0.52 12.61
C LEU A 207 -2.19 -1.41 12.02
N ALA A 208 -2.57 -2.37 11.17
CA ALA A 208 -1.61 -3.23 10.48
C ALA A 208 -0.66 -2.39 9.61
N GLY A 209 -1.20 -1.49 8.78
CA GLY A 209 -0.42 -0.65 7.90
C GLY A 209 0.48 0.33 8.65
N ALA A 210 0.03 0.90 9.77
CA ALA A 210 0.86 1.72 10.63
C ALA A 210 2.06 0.93 11.19
N ALA A 211 1.87 -0.35 11.57
CA ALA A 211 2.95 -1.22 12.01
C ALA A 211 3.94 -1.55 10.88
N VAL A 212 3.44 -1.83 9.67
CA VAL A 212 4.27 -2.04 8.46
C VAL A 212 5.14 -0.81 8.17
N LEU A 213 4.52 0.37 8.16
CA LEU A 213 5.21 1.64 7.91
C LEU A 213 6.26 1.95 9.00
N ALA A 214 6.00 1.59 10.26
CA ALA A 214 6.97 1.73 11.33
C ALA A 214 8.20 0.82 11.11
N GLY A 215 7.98 -0.44 10.75
CA GLY A 215 9.04 -1.39 10.41
C GLY A 215 9.85 -0.94 9.20
N ALA A 216 9.18 -0.47 8.15
CA ALA A 216 9.81 0.07 6.94
C ALA A 216 10.65 1.32 7.25
N ALA A 217 10.11 2.26 8.04
CA ALA A 217 10.82 3.47 8.44
C ALA A 217 12.08 3.14 9.26
N ALA A 218 11.97 2.23 10.25
CA ALA A 218 13.12 1.80 11.04
C ALA A 218 14.20 1.16 10.16
N THR A 219 13.80 0.22 9.29
CA THR A 219 14.71 -0.49 8.39
C THR A 219 15.41 0.47 7.41
N ALA A 220 14.67 1.40 6.80
CA ALA A 220 15.22 2.35 5.85
C ALA A 220 16.15 3.38 6.52
N VAL A 221 15.86 3.80 7.75
CA VAL A 221 16.76 4.67 8.53
C VAL A 221 18.05 3.96 8.92
N VAL A 222 17.97 2.70 9.36
CA VAL A 222 19.15 1.86 9.64
C VAL A 222 19.99 1.71 8.38
N LEU A 223 19.35 1.40 7.24
CA LEU A 223 20.04 1.28 5.96
C LEU A 223 20.77 2.56 5.58
N GLY A 224 20.12 3.73 5.73
CA GLY A 224 20.73 5.02 5.48
C GLY A 224 21.92 5.33 6.39
N ALA A 225 21.85 4.93 7.66
CA ALA A 225 22.96 5.08 8.61
C ALA A 225 24.15 4.14 8.32
N LEU A 226 23.88 2.95 7.78
CA LEU A 226 24.92 1.98 7.39
C LEU A 226 25.61 2.37 6.09
N VAL A 227 24.83 2.71 5.05
CA VAL A 227 25.35 2.95 3.70
C VAL A 227 25.90 4.37 3.55
N ARG A 228 25.33 5.37 4.25
CA ARG A 228 25.79 6.76 4.34
C ARG A 228 25.85 7.56 3.03
N LEU A 229 25.50 6.94 1.91
CA LEU A 229 25.39 7.57 0.60
C LEU A 229 23.94 7.44 0.10
N PRO A 230 23.24 8.55 -0.21
CA PRO A 230 21.80 8.53 -0.47
C PRO A 230 21.42 7.68 -1.70
N LEU A 231 22.13 7.84 -2.83
CA LEU A 231 21.85 7.05 -4.04
C LEU A 231 22.08 5.56 -3.84
N ARG A 232 23.18 5.17 -3.16
CA ARG A 232 23.45 3.76 -2.84
C ARG A 232 22.42 3.21 -1.85
N THR A 233 21.98 4.02 -0.88
CA THR A 233 20.95 3.62 0.08
C THR A 233 19.63 3.36 -0.62
N ALA A 234 19.24 4.25 -1.55
CA ALA A 234 18.04 4.07 -2.35
C ALA A 234 18.11 2.80 -3.20
N LEU A 235 19.23 2.59 -3.92
CA LEU A 235 19.45 1.38 -4.73
C LEU A 235 19.36 0.11 -3.88
N VAL A 236 20.10 0.05 -2.76
CA VAL A 236 20.09 -1.13 -1.87
C VAL A 236 18.70 -1.35 -1.28
N GLY A 237 18.00 -0.28 -0.89
CA GLY A 237 16.64 -0.37 -0.35
C GLY A 237 15.64 -0.90 -1.37
N VAL A 238 15.73 -0.44 -2.63
CA VAL A 238 14.89 -0.95 -3.73
C VAL A 238 15.23 -2.41 -4.06
N LEU A 239 16.50 -2.79 -4.07
CA LEU A 239 16.92 -4.19 -4.27
C LEU A 239 16.43 -5.09 -3.13
N LEU A 240 16.47 -4.62 -1.88
CA LEU A 240 15.91 -5.34 -0.74
C LEU A 240 14.39 -5.51 -0.87
N LEU A 241 13.67 -4.49 -1.33
CA LEU A 241 12.24 -4.61 -1.61
C LEU A 241 11.99 -5.64 -2.72
N ALA A 242 12.77 -5.61 -3.80
CA ALA A 242 12.67 -6.61 -4.88
C ALA A 242 12.93 -8.04 -4.38
N LEU A 243 13.89 -8.21 -3.45
CA LEU A 243 14.15 -9.50 -2.82
C LEU A 243 12.97 -9.95 -1.94
N VAL A 244 12.38 -9.04 -1.16
CA VAL A 244 11.18 -9.31 -0.35
C VAL A 244 10.01 -9.75 -1.22
N LEU A 245 9.87 -9.15 -2.40
CA LEU A 245 8.85 -9.52 -3.40
C LEU A 245 9.10 -10.89 -4.00
N GLN A 246 10.34 -11.18 -4.42
CA GLN A 246 10.66 -12.50 -4.98
C GLN A 246 10.49 -13.61 -3.94
N THR A 247 10.79 -13.32 -2.68
CA THR A 247 10.71 -14.30 -1.61
C THR A 247 9.27 -14.58 -1.16
N SER A 248 8.33 -13.65 -1.34
CA SER A 248 6.91 -13.89 -0.99
C SER A 248 6.25 -14.94 -1.89
N GLY A 249 6.80 -15.18 -3.09
CA GLY A 249 6.30 -16.16 -4.04
C GLY A 249 6.87 -17.57 -3.88
N ILE A 250 7.80 -17.80 -2.93
CA ILE A 250 8.47 -19.10 -2.78
C ILE A 250 7.52 -20.11 -2.12
N PRO A 251 7.18 -21.23 -2.78
CA PRO A 251 6.29 -22.24 -2.20
C PRO A 251 6.82 -22.81 -0.87
N GLY A 252 5.95 -23.00 0.12
CA GLY A 252 6.24 -23.60 1.42
C GLY A 252 6.82 -22.65 2.47
N VAL A 253 7.46 -21.55 2.05
CA VAL A 253 8.11 -20.59 2.97
C VAL A 253 7.69 -19.14 2.75
N GLY A 254 7.15 -18.79 1.58
CA GLY A 254 6.80 -17.42 1.20
C GLY A 254 5.83 -16.75 2.17
N ALA A 255 4.90 -17.53 2.74
CA ALA A 255 3.98 -17.07 3.78
C ALA A 255 4.68 -16.62 5.08
N TRP A 256 5.84 -17.19 5.40
CA TRP A 256 6.64 -16.87 6.60
C TRP A 256 7.70 -15.80 6.35
N LEU A 257 7.93 -15.45 5.09
CA LEU A 257 8.85 -14.41 4.69
C LEU A 257 8.16 -13.04 4.75
N PRO A 258 8.93 -11.93 4.84
CA PRO A 258 8.38 -10.62 5.11
C PRO A 258 7.26 -10.24 4.16
N GLY A 259 7.39 -10.53 2.86
CA GLY A 259 6.38 -10.16 1.87
C GLY A 259 5.03 -10.86 2.11
N GLY A 260 5.02 -12.16 2.39
CA GLY A 260 3.78 -12.93 2.64
C GLY A 260 3.16 -12.66 4.01
N ALA A 261 3.96 -12.40 5.04
CA ALA A 261 3.42 -11.95 6.33
C ALA A 261 2.80 -10.54 6.21
N LEU A 262 3.44 -9.64 5.45
CA LEU A 262 2.95 -8.29 5.20
C LEU A 262 1.70 -8.26 4.34
N SER A 263 1.61 -9.13 3.31
CA SER A 263 0.41 -9.24 2.48
C SER A 263 -0.80 -9.63 3.30
N ASP A 264 -0.63 -10.59 4.20
CA ASP A 264 -1.73 -11.15 4.97
C ASP A 264 -2.12 -10.24 6.13
N LEU A 265 -1.17 -9.47 6.69
CA LEU A 265 -1.44 -8.45 7.72
C LEU A 265 -2.26 -7.28 7.16
N VAL A 266 -1.95 -6.81 5.95
CA VAL A 266 -2.63 -5.68 5.32
C VAL A 266 -3.88 -6.12 4.54
N GLY A 267 -3.99 -7.42 4.24
CA GLY A 267 -5.09 -8.00 3.47
C GLY A 267 -5.02 -7.63 1.99
N PHE A 268 -3.83 -7.73 1.40
CA PHE A 268 -3.67 -7.77 -0.07
C PHE A 268 -4.18 -9.13 -0.57
N GLY A 269 -5.09 -9.12 -1.53
CA GLY A 269 -5.77 -10.31 -2.04
C GLY A 269 -5.11 -10.82 -3.33
N GLY A 270 -5.75 -11.79 -4.00
CA GLY A 270 -5.35 -12.23 -5.34
C GLY A 270 -6.13 -11.55 -6.48
N VAL A 271 -6.91 -10.49 -6.22
CA VAL A 271 -7.98 -10.03 -7.13
C VAL A 271 -8.15 -8.49 -7.23
N ASP A 272 -7.28 -7.67 -6.62
CA ASP A 272 -7.36 -6.20 -6.65
C ASP A 272 -6.42 -5.58 -7.70
N ASN A 273 -7.02 -5.07 -8.78
CA ASN A 273 -6.37 -4.75 -10.07
C ASN A 273 -5.33 -3.60 -10.13
N VAL A 274 -4.89 -3.01 -9.01
CA VAL A 274 -3.83 -1.97 -9.05
C VAL A 274 -2.70 -2.28 -8.07
N TRP A 275 -3.01 -2.88 -6.92
CA TRP A 275 -2.07 -3.09 -5.82
C TRP A 275 -1.68 -4.55 -5.64
N ASP A 276 -2.60 -5.49 -5.91
CA ASP A 276 -2.35 -6.91 -5.65
C ASP A 276 -1.28 -7.45 -6.60
N HIS A 277 -1.17 -6.99 -7.85
CA HIS A 277 -0.21 -7.54 -8.82
C HIS A 277 1.27 -7.44 -8.41
N LEU A 278 1.59 -6.55 -7.46
CA LEU A 278 2.95 -6.35 -6.99
C LEU A 278 3.19 -6.92 -5.58
N TRP A 279 2.18 -7.40 -4.86
CA TRP A 279 2.31 -7.85 -3.47
C TRP A 279 1.40 -9.05 -3.18
N ILE A 280 1.66 -10.20 -3.82
CA ILE A 280 0.88 -11.43 -3.65
C ILE A 280 1.61 -12.37 -2.69
N SER A 281 0.91 -12.87 -1.66
CA SER A 281 1.24 -14.18 -1.08
C SER A 281 0.57 -15.24 -1.92
N THR A 282 1.37 -16.04 -2.62
CA THR A 282 0.87 -17.16 -3.42
C THR A 282 0.65 -18.41 -2.57
N ASP A 283 0.94 -18.36 -1.26
CA ASP A 283 0.96 -19.52 -0.39
C ASP A 283 0.07 -19.30 0.86
N PRO A 284 -1.12 -19.92 0.92
CA PRO A 284 -2.01 -19.77 2.07
C PRO A 284 -1.44 -20.49 3.30
N SER A 285 -1.21 -19.75 4.39
CA SER A 285 -0.79 -20.32 5.68
C SER A 285 -1.92 -20.29 6.70
N SER A 286 -2.08 -21.37 7.46
CA SER A 286 -3.00 -21.46 8.60
C SER A 286 -2.52 -20.70 9.83
N ALA A 287 -1.24 -20.27 9.86
CA ALA A 287 -0.68 -19.52 10.97
C ALA A 287 -1.10 -18.04 10.92
N PRO A 288 -1.47 -17.42 12.06
CA PRO A 288 -1.82 -16.01 12.11
C PRO A 288 -0.68 -15.12 11.61
N ALA A 289 -1.00 -14.11 10.79
CA ALA A 289 -0.02 -13.20 10.19
C ALA A 289 0.90 -12.49 11.22
N PRO A 290 0.44 -12.09 12.43
CA PRO A 290 1.33 -11.52 13.45
C PRO A 290 2.45 -12.45 13.90
N LEU A 291 2.17 -13.76 13.99
CA LEU A 291 3.15 -14.77 14.36
C LEU A 291 4.21 -14.94 13.27
N ARG A 292 3.77 -14.89 12.00
CA ARG A 292 4.65 -14.97 10.83
C ARG A 292 5.53 -13.73 10.65
N ALA A 293 5.13 -12.59 11.20
CA ALA A 293 5.94 -11.36 11.18
C ALA A 293 7.08 -11.36 12.23
N VAL A 294 7.03 -12.23 13.25
CA VAL A 294 8.02 -12.27 14.35
C VAL A 294 9.46 -12.41 13.86
N PRO A 295 9.82 -13.34 12.95
CA PRO A 295 11.20 -13.46 12.46
C PRO A 295 11.72 -12.17 11.82
N THR A 296 10.85 -11.45 11.11
CA THR A 296 11.18 -10.18 10.47
C THR A 296 11.45 -9.10 11.52
N LEU A 297 10.59 -8.99 12.53
CA LEU A 297 10.76 -8.05 13.64
C LEU A 297 12.05 -8.32 14.43
N VAL A 298 12.38 -9.59 14.67
CA VAL A 298 13.64 -10.00 15.31
C VAL A 298 14.84 -9.58 14.46
N GLY A 299 14.80 -9.81 13.14
CA GLY A 299 15.85 -9.37 12.22
C GLY A 299 16.07 -7.86 12.26
N ILE A 300 14.99 -7.06 12.25
CA ILE A 300 15.06 -5.60 12.38
C ILE A 300 15.69 -5.19 13.73
N ALA A 301 15.27 -5.83 14.83
CA ALA A 301 15.80 -5.56 16.16
C ALA A 301 17.29 -5.91 16.27
N LEU A 302 17.74 -7.01 15.67
CA LEU A 302 19.15 -7.41 15.63
C LEU A 302 20.01 -6.44 14.82
N LEU A 303 19.52 -6.01 13.65
CA LEU A 303 20.21 -4.99 12.83
C LEU A 303 20.35 -3.67 13.60
N TRP A 304 19.30 -3.27 14.30
CA TRP A 304 19.31 -2.08 15.16
C TRP A 304 20.33 -2.21 16.30
N ALA A 305 20.35 -3.36 16.98
CA ALA A 305 21.28 -3.64 18.06
C ALA A 305 22.74 -3.66 17.58
N LEU A 306 23.02 -4.25 16.42
CA LEU A 306 24.34 -4.29 15.81
C LEU A 306 24.86 -2.88 15.46
N LEU A 307 23.97 -2.02 14.95
CA LEU A 307 24.30 -0.64 14.67
C LEU A 307 24.64 0.14 15.96
N ASN A 308 23.87 -0.07 17.02
CA ASN A 308 24.11 0.56 18.32
C ASN A 308 25.43 0.09 18.96
N ARG A 309 25.80 -1.19 18.77
CA ARG A 309 27.09 -1.71 19.24
C ARG A 309 28.26 -1.04 18.51
N ARG A 310 28.18 -0.89 17.19
CA ARG A 310 29.23 -0.26 16.37
C ARG A 310 29.44 1.23 16.66
N SER A 311 28.38 1.96 17.05
CA SER A 311 28.53 3.37 17.42
C SER A 311 29.25 3.54 18.75
N ARG A 312 28.89 2.76 19.78
CA ARG A 312 29.54 2.84 21.09
C ARG A 312 31.03 2.53 21.07
N THR A 313 31.49 1.63 20.19
CA THR A 313 32.90 1.29 20.06
C THR A 313 33.75 2.37 19.39
N ARG A 314 33.15 3.28 18.61
CA ARG A 314 33.87 4.39 17.98
C ARG A 314 33.96 5.63 18.87
N ASP A 315 33.09 5.76 19.85
CA ASP A 315 33.16 6.83 20.87
C ASP A 315 34.19 6.52 21.98
N LEU A 316 34.83 5.34 21.94
CA LEU A 316 35.85 4.89 22.90
C LEU A 316 37.29 4.93 22.32
N VAL A 317 37.49 5.45 21.11
CA VAL A 317 38.79 5.58 20.44
C VAL A 317 39.07 7.03 20.10
#